data_AF-A0AB38ELU4-F1
#
_entry.id   AF-A0AB38ELU4-F1
#
_cell.length_a   1.000
_cell.length_b   1.000
_cell.length_c   1.000
_cell.angle_alpha   90.00
_cell.angle_beta   90.00
_cell.angle_gamma   90.00
#
_symmetry.space_group_name_H-M   'P 1'
#
loop_
_entity.id
_entity.type
_entity.pdbx_description
1 polymer ?
#
loop_
_entity_poly.entity_id
_entity_poly.type
_entity_poly.pdbx_seq_one_letter_code
_entity_poly.pdbx_strand_id
1 'polypeptide(L)'
;MQAIQPTARLALMLLAVFSGTAWAEACLVHSQAERLDVKVCQENINIPANLFHDSFCQPQLAGQKIETTYSAQCPAGAFGVCRNAQVANMPYRENIHYYGVARDALYLKPFCEGQSKGQWITP
;
A
#
# COMPACT_ATOMS: atom_id res chain seq x y z
N MET A 1 32.24 30.06 -24.29
CA MET A 1 30.88 30.64 -24.31
C MET A 1 29.98 29.73 -25.13
N GLN A 2 29.29 28.77 -24.50
CA GLN A 2 28.35 27.89 -25.21
C GLN A 2 26.94 28.48 -25.08
N ALA A 3 26.41 28.96 -26.20
CA ALA A 3 25.03 29.43 -26.32
C ALA A 3 24.10 28.22 -26.23
N ILE A 4 23.63 27.92 -25.02
CA ILE A 4 22.54 26.97 -24.79
C ILE A 4 21.29 27.56 -25.45
N GLN A 5 20.86 26.97 -26.57
CA GLN A 5 19.72 27.42 -27.36
C GLN A 5 18.45 27.54 -26.49
N PRO A 6 17.67 28.63 -26.61
CA PRO A 6 16.50 28.90 -25.78
C PRO A 6 15.39 27.86 -25.94
N THR A 7 15.35 27.16 -27.07
CA THR A 7 14.42 26.07 -27.38
C THR A 7 14.60 24.86 -26.47
N ALA A 8 15.84 24.52 -26.12
CA ALA A 8 16.15 23.40 -25.21
C ALA A 8 15.68 23.71 -23.77
N ARG A 9 15.73 24.97 -23.35
CA ARG A 9 15.26 25.40 -22.01
C ARG A 9 13.74 25.36 -21.90
N LEU A 10 13.03 25.74 -22.96
CA LEU A 10 11.56 25.68 -22.98
C LEU A 10 11.06 24.23 -22.96
N ALA A 11 11.68 23.34 -23.75
CA ALA A 11 11.36 21.91 -23.75
C ALA A 11 11.59 21.27 -22.37
N LEU A 12 12.66 21.66 -21.67
CA LEU A 12 12.97 21.15 -20.33
C LEU A 12 11.96 21.62 -19.26
N MET A 13 11.44 22.85 -19.36
CA MET A 13 10.39 23.35 -18.46
C MET A 13 9.04 22.64 -18.68
N LEU A 14 8.71 22.29 -19.93
CA LEU A 14 7.47 21.58 -20.25
C LEU A 14 7.46 20.12 -19.75
N LEU A 15 8.61 19.45 -19.67
CA LEU A 15 8.68 18.09 -19.09
C LEU A 15 8.54 18.05 -17.56
N ALA A 16 8.87 19.13 -16.84
CA ALA A 16 8.80 19.18 -15.38
C ALA A 16 7.36 19.28 -14.83
N VAL A 17 6.38 19.65 -15.66
CA VAL A 17 4.97 19.80 -15.25
C VAL A 17 4.19 18.48 -15.31
N PHE A 18 4.73 17.45 -16.00
CA PHE A 18 4.12 16.13 -16.13
C PHE A 18 4.59 15.09 -15.11
N SER A 19 5.32 15.49 -14.06
CA SER A 19 5.51 14.64 -12.89
C SER A 19 4.15 14.49 -12.18
N GLY A 20 3.33 13.57 -12.70
CA GLY A 20 2.12 13.11 -12.06
C GLY A 20 2.46 12.79 -10.61
N THR A 21 1.79 13.48 -9.71
CA THR A 21 1.88 13.18 -8.30
C THR A 21 1.22 11.80 -8.14
N ALA A 22 2.02 10.75 -8.11
CA ALA A 22 1.58 9.49 -7.54
C ALA A 22 1.55 9.73 -6.04
N TRP A 23 0.42 10.24 -5.54
CA TRP A 23 0.19 10.31 -4.11
C TRP A 23 0.29 8.88 -3.62
N ALA A 24 1.11 8.62 -2.61
CA ALA A 24 1.02 7.36 -1.91
C ALA A 24 -0.44 7.23 -1.46
N GLU A 25 -1.09 6.14 -1.83
CA GLU A 25 -2.47 5.86 -1.47
C GLU A 25 -2.43 4.75 -0.44
N ALA A 26 -3.04 4.98 0.71
CA ALA A 26 -3.15 3.99 1.77
C ALA A 26 -4.57 3.92 2.29
N CYS A 27 -4.95 2.75 2.79
CA CYS A 27 -6.26 2.53 3.37
C CYS A 27 -6.16 1.61 4.59
N LEU A 28 -6.63 2.11 5.72
CA LEU A 28 -6.81 1.32 6.93
C LEU A 28 -8.14 0.60 6.82
N VAL A 29 -8.08 -0.72 6.63
CA VAL A 29 -9.22 -1.61 6.61
C VAL A 29 -9.38 -2.20 8.01
N HIS A 30 -10.53 -1.93 8.62
CA HIS A 30 -10.95 -2.52 9.87
C HIS A 30 -12.11 -3.46 9.57
N SER A 31 -11.86 -4.76 9.73
CA SER A 31 -12.90 -5.79 9.65
C SER A 31 -13.30 -6.24 11.03
N GLN A 32 -14.60 -6.21 11.30
CA GLN A 32 -15.17 -6.64 12.57
C GLN A 32 -16.23 -7.72 12.35
N ALA A 33 -16.07 -8.83 13.08
CA ALA A 33 -17.03 -9.92 13.23
C ALA A 33 -17.20 -10.28 14.71
N GLU A 34 -18.18 -11.13 15.06
CA GLU A 34 -18.49 -11.50 16.46
C GLU A 34 -17.28 -11.93 17.31
N ARG A 35 -16.23 -12.49 16.71
CA ARG A 35 -15.03 -12.97 17.41
C ARG A 35 -13.70 -12.61 16.73
N LEU A 36 -13.74 -11.77 15.69
CA LEU A 36 -12.56 -11.44 14.91
C LEU A 36 -12.52 -9.93 14.65
N ASP A 37 -11.48 -9.30 15.18
CA ASP A 37 -11.20 -7.88 15.00
C ASP A 37 -9.85 -7.74 14.30
N VAL A 38 -9.87 -7.40 13.02
CA VAL A 38 -8.66 -7.33 12.19
C VAL A 38 -8.50 -5.92 11.68
N LYS A 39 -7.34 -5.33 11.98
CA LYS A 39 -6.96 -4.00 11.53
C LYS A 39 -5.66 -4.09 10.73
N VAL A 40 -5.78 -3.81 9.44
CA VAL A 40 -4.68 -3.85 8.47
C VAL A 40 -4.71 -2.58 7.64
N CYS A 41 -3.55 -1.98 7.40
CA CYS A 41 -3.44 -0.90 6.43
C CYS A 41 -2.69 -1.38 5.20
N GLN A 42 -3.27 -1.16 4.03
CA GLN A 42 -2.63 -1.40 2.75
C GLN A 42 -2.08 -0.08 2.22
N GLU A 43 -0.86 -0.10 1.68
CA GLU A 43 -0.15 1.07 1.16
C GLU A 43 0.36 0.77 -0.24
N ASN A 44 -0.19 1.49 -1.20
CA ASN A 44 0.01 1.29 -2.63
C ASN A 44 1.45 1.62 -3.05
N ILE A 45 2.10 0.73 -3.81
CA ILE A 45 3.38 1.00 -4.48
C ILE A 45 3.16 1.22 -5.98
N ASN A 46 2.44 0.31 -6.66
CA ASN A 46 2.24 0.38 -8.12
C ASN A 46 0.89 -0.20 -8.60
N ILE A 47 -0.08 -0.35 -7.69
CA ILE A 47 -1.44 -0.81 -7.98
C ILE A 47 -2.20 0.36 -8.65
N PRO A 48 -2.92 0.15 -9.77
CA PRO A 48 -3.76 1.18 -10.35
C PRO A 48 -4.78 1.71 -9.32
N ALA A 49 -4.93 3.03 -9.20
CA ALA A 49 -5.70 3.67 -8.13
C ALA A 49 -7.13 3.09 -7.97
N ASN A 50 -7.89 2.98 -9.06
CA ASN A 50 -9.24 2.41 -9.02
C ASN A 50 -9.23 0.94 -8.53
N LEU A 51 -8.25 0.14 -8.97
CA LEU A 51 -8.13 -1.24 -8.52
C LEU A 51 -7.78 -1.31 -7.04
N PHE A 52 -6.86 -0.46 -6.58
CA PHE A 52 -6.48 -0.37 -5.17
C PHE A 52 -7.67 0.01 -4.29
N HIS A 53 -8.38 1.08 -4.64
CA HIS A 53 -9.54 1.58 -3.92
C HIS A 53 -10.70 0.56 -3.89
N ASP A 54 -11.04 -0.03 -5.02
CA ASP A 54 -12.28 -0.81 -5.14
C ASP A 54 -12.10 -2.29 -4.74
N SER A 55 -10.88 -2.82 -4.76
CA SER A 55 -10.62 -4.25 -4.47
C SER A 55 -9.78 -4.49 -3.23
N PHE A 56 -8.72 -3.71 -3.02
CA PHE A 56 -7.80 -3.89 -1.89
C PHE A 56 -8.35 -3.19 -0.64
N CYS A 57 -8.74 -1.93 -0.79
CA CYS A 57 -9.28 -1.14 0.31
C CYS A 57 -10.73 -1.48 0.69
N GLN A 58 -11.45 -2.26 -0.14
CA GLN A 58 -12.84 -2.66 0.11
C GLN A 58 -13.05 -4.17 -0.04
N PRO A 59 -12.38 -5.01 0.78
CA PRO A 59 -12.52 -6.45 0.66
C PRO A 59 -13.95 -6.87 1.05
N GLN A 60 -14.62 -7.62 0.17
CA GLN A 60 -15.93 -8.19 0.48
C GLN A 60 -15.77 -9.47 1.31
N LEU A 61 -15.78 -9.33 2.64
CA LEU A 61 -15.75 -10.47 3.56
C LEU A 61 -17.18 -10.81 4.01
N ALA A 62 -17.64 -12.01 3.66
CA ALA A 62 -18.98 -12.46 3.99
C ALA A 62 -19.22 -12.44 5.52
N GLY A 63 -20.29 -11.76 5.94
CA GLY A 63 -20.69 -11.69 7.35
C GLY A 63 -19.83 -10.78 8.24
N GLN A 64 -18.97 -9.92 7.66
CA GLN A 64 -18.14 -8.99 8.43
C GLN A 64 -18.48 -7.54 8.06
N LYS A 65 -18.46 -6.66 9.06
CA LYS A 65 -18.56 -5.21 8.83
C LYS A 65 -17.18 -4.69 8.50
N ILE A 66 -17.06 -4.01 7.35
CA ILE A 66 -15.82 -3.42 6.88
C ILE A 66 -15.93 -1.90 7.01
N GLU A 67 -14.96 -1.31 7.70
CA GLU A 67 -14.77 0.13 7.76
C GLU A 67 -13.40 0.47 7.17
N THR A 68 -13.39 1.33 6.16
CA THR A 68 -12.16 1.72 5.44
C THR A 68 -11.91 3.21 5.62
N THR A 69 -10.72 3.57 6.07
CA THR A 69 -10.25 4.96 6.15
C THR A 69 -9.10 5.17 5.18
N TYR A 70 -9.31 6.05 4.20
CA TYR A 70 -8.28 6.42 3.23
C TYR A 70 -7.35 7.50 3.78
N SER A 71 -6.08 7.41 3.40
CA SER A 71 -5.03 8.33 3.82
C SER A 71 -3.87 8.31 2.82
N ALA A 72 -2.96 9.28 2.92
CA ALA A 72 -1.78 9.30 2.07
C ALA A 72 -0.72 8.25 2.46
N GLN A 73 -0.74 7.79 3.71
CA GLN A 73 0.24 6.83 4.23
C GLN A 73 -0.37 6.07 5.39
N CYS A 74 0.10 4.84 5.62
CA CYS A 74 -0.36 4.08 6.77
C CYS A 74 0.06 4.75 8.09
N PRO A 75 -0.80 4.71 9.13
CA PRO A 75 -0.48 5.29 10.42
C PRO A 75 0.70 4.60 11.09
N ALA A 76 1.33 5.24 12.07
CA ALA A 76 2.33 4.57 12.91
C ALA A 76 1.67 3.55 13.84
N GLY A 77 2.48 2.65 14.42
CA GLY A 77 2.03 1.70 15.45
C GLY A 77 1.66 0.30 14.95
N ALA A 78 2.01 -0.04 13.70
CA ALA A 78 1.97 -1.42 13.25
C ALA A 78 2.99 -2.27 14.04
N PHE A 79 2.60 -3.45 14.48
CA PHE A 79 3.54 -4.39 15.13
C PHE A 79 4.41 -5.12 14.11
N GLY A 80 4.03 -5.09 12.84
CA GLY A 80 4.72 -5.74 11.74
C GLY A 80 4.29 -5.18 10.40
N VAL A 81 5.21 -5.13 9.46
CA VAL A 81 4.98 -4.65 8.10
C VAL A 81 5.51 -5.68 7.11
N CYS A 82 4.65 -6.13 6.20
CA CYS A 82 5.07 -6.86 5.02
C CYS A 82 5.39 -5.86 3.91
N ARG A 83 6.67 -5.51 3.77
CA ARG A 83 7.14 -4.53 2.80
C ARG A 83 7.26 -5.16 1.41
N ASN A 84 6.88 -4.40 0.39
CA ASN A 84 7.02 -4.79 -1.01
C ASN A 84 6.33 -6.13 -1.34
N ALA A 85 5.23 -6.41 -0.64
CA ALA A 85 4.39 -7.58 -0.80
C ALA A 85 3.83 -7.61 -2.23
N GLN A 86 3.98 -8.73 -2.91
CA GLN A 86 3.41 -8.99 -4.21
C GLN A 86 1.97 -9.49 -4.06
N VAL A 87 1.07 -8.88 -4.82
CA VAL A 87 -0.31 -9.34 -4.99
C VAL A 87 -0.31 -10.68 -5.71
N ALA A 88 -1.04 -11.66 -5.18
CA ALA A 88 -1.10 -13.00 -5.74
C ALA A 88 -1.46 -13.00 -7.24
N ASN A 89 -0.63 -13.67 -8.05
CA ASN A 89 -0.78 -13.80 -9.52
C ASN A 89 -0.79 -12.48 -10.30
N MET A 90 -0.36 -11.38 -9.69
CA MET A 90 -0.35 -10.05 -10.31
C MET A 90 1.06 -9.43 -10.20
N PRO A 91 1.43 -8.51 -11.11
CA PRO A 91 2.72 -7.82 -11.06
C PRO A 91 2.74 -6.66 -10.04
N TYR A 92 1.67 -6.54 -9.26
CA TYR A 92 1.44 -5.42 -8.35
C TYR A 92 2.06 -5.65 -6.98
N ARG A 93 2.44 -4.55 -6.35
CA ARG A 93 3.09 -4.50 -5.04
C ARG A 93 2.46 -3.45 -4.13
N GLU A 94 2.51 -3.75 -2.84
CA GLU A 94 2.06 -2.89 -1.75
C GLU A 94 2.90 -3.13 -0.49
N ASN A 95 2.78 -2.24 0.50
CA ASN A 95 3.14 -2.57 1.88
C ASN A 95 1.88 -2.89 2.67
N ILE A 96 1.96 -3.89 3.54
CA ILE A 96 0.83 -4.31 4.39
C ILE A 96 1.24 -4.14 5.84
N HIS A 97 0.55 -3.27 6.57
CA HIS A 97 0.84 -2.90 7.96
C HIS A 97 -0.20 -3.54 8.89
N TYR A 98 0.25 -4.24 9.93
CA TYR A 98 -0.63 -5.00 10.86
C TYR A 98 -0.70 -4.34 12.24
N TYR A 99 -1.89 -4.07 12.76
CA TYR A 99 -2.11 -3.32 14.04
C TYR A 99 -2.79 -4.12 15.16
N GLY A 100 -3.09 -5.40 14.92
CA GLY A 100 -3.68 -6.32 15.90
C GLY A 100 -2.71 -6.82 16.96
N VAL A 101 -2.77 -8.12 17.27
CA VAL A 101 -1.96 -8.71 18.35
C VAL A 101 -0.60 -9.15 17.82
N ALA A 102 0.48 -8.68 18.44
CA ALA A 102 1.85 -8.97 17.97
C ALA A 102 2.18 -10.48 17.85
N ARG A 103 1.51 -11.35 18.63
CA ARG A 103 1.68 -12.80 18.54
C ARG A 103 1.29 -13.37 17.16
N ASP A 104 0.44 -12.66 16.42
CA ASP A 104 -0.02 -13.08 15.10
C ASP A 104 1.12 -12.99 14.06
N ALA A 105 2.22 -12.28 14.38
CA ALA A 105 3.45 -12.29 13.60
C ALA A 105 3.99 -13.71 13.33
N LEU A 106 3.72 -14.68 14.22
CA LEU A 106 4.09 -16.09 14.02
C LEU A 106 3.46 -16.69 12.75
N TYR A 107 2.30 -16.19 12.33
CA TYR A 107 1.61 -16.62 11.12
C TYR A 107 1.81 -15.64 9.97
N LEU A 108 1.82 -14.34 10.26
CA LEU A 108 1.89 -13.29 9.24
C LEU A 108 3.29 -13.15 8.63
N LYS A 109 4.36 -13.34 9.40
CA LYS A 109 5.73 -13.31 8.88
C LYS A 109 5.98 -14.37 7.81
N PRO A 110 5.75 -15.68 8.07
CA PRO A 110 5.99 -16.70 7.04
C PRO A 110 5.07 -16.52 5.83
N PHE A 111 3.84 -16.03 6.02
CA PHE A 111 2.96 -15.69 4.89
C PHE A 111 3.53 -14.55 4.04
N CYS A 112 3.99 -13.48 4.68
CA CYS A 112 4.60 -12.33 4.01
C CYS A 112 5.79 -12.75 3.13
N GLU A 113 6.74 -13.47 3.71
CA GLU A 113 7.99 -13.83 3.04
C GLU A 113 7.77 -14.97 2.03
N GLY A 114 6.95 -15.96 2.38
CA GLY A 114 6.70 -17.14 1.56
C GLY A 114 5.69 -16.93 0.44
N GLN A 115 4.50 -16.43 0.76
CA GLN A 115 3.39 -16.32 -0.20
C GLN A 115 3.40 -14.97 -0.90
N SER A 116 3.46 -13.88 -0.14
CA SER A 116 3.46 -12.52 -0.71
C SER A 116 4.81 -12.11 -1.26
N LYS A 117 5.88 -12.90 -1.09
CA LYS A 117 7.24 -12.56 -1.56
C LYS A 117 7.72 -11.17 -1.10
N GLY A 118 7.22 -10.73 0.05
CA GLY A 118 7.59 -9.47 0.69
C GLY A 118 8.75 -9.66 1.67
N GLN A 119 9.12 -8.56 2.34
CA GLN A 119 10.08 -8.56 3.43
C GLN A 119 9.37 -8.20 4.72
N TRP A 120 9.48 -9.05 5.74
CA TRP A 120 8.93 -8.73 7.05
C TRP A 120 9.82 -7.73 7.78
N ILE A 121 9.23 -6.64 8.24
CA ILE A 121 9.88 -5.61 9.04
C ILE A 121 9.13 -5.48 10.36
N THR A 122 9.87 -5.40 11.45
CA THR A 122 9.36 -4.95 12.75
C THR A 122 9.67 -3.47 12.85
N PRO A 123 8.66 -2.58 12.80
CA PRO A 123 8.84 -1.13 12.80
C PRO A 123 9.49 -0.58 14.06
#